data_AF-A0A947TDC9-F1
#
_entry.id   AF-A0A947TDC9-F1
#
_cell.length_a   1.000
_cell.length_b   1.000
_cell.length_c   1.000
_cell.angle_alpha   90.00
_cell.angle_beta   90.00
_cell.angle_gamma   90.00
#
_symmetry.space_group_name_H-M   'P 1'
#
loop_
_entity.id
_entity.type
_entity.pdbx_description
1 polymer ?
#
loop_
_entity_poly.entity_id
_entity_poly.type
_entity_poly.pdbx_seq_one_letter_code
_entity_poly.pdbx_strand_id
1 'polypeptide(L)'
;MFKKIIIYSLIILFSLSLFSLPVLAEETDGISNEEISVEELDIEEPGIVSWFKNAIDSFQLLITRDPIKKSEIELRKANRQLVKARKIVKDNPNDEKLQDKLGKIDDKYKESIERINNRVEEFSQENPEEPKLKSFLNKYTHQQLLHQEILMKLEEKVPERVMEQVRENRQEHLQNFGEVMNRLQNKEEFKEQLRQGIENKEEKIEHRVMQMEIIDELGETAVPEVRERVMEIKQERNEVFQELRSKQQEIRNTK
;
A
#
# COMPACT_ATOMS: atom_id res chain seq x y z
N MET A 1 -18.27 47.79 -51.70
CA MET A 1 -18.78 47.25 -52.99
C MET A 1 -18.35 45.81 -53.11
N PHE A 2 -19.34 44.94 -53.30
CA PHE A 2 -19.19 43.49 -53.51
C PHE A 2 -18.33 43.16 -54.72
N LYS A 3 -17.58 42.06 -54.67
CA LYS A 3 -17.49 41.07 -55.75
C LYS A 3 -17.07 39.69 -55.21
N LYS A 4 -18.00 38.75 -55.34
CA LYS A 4 -17.89 37.30 -55.15
C LYS A 4 -17.43 36.68 -56.47
N ILE A 5 -16.54 35.67 -56.42
CA ILE A 5 -16.36 34.58 -57.42
C ILE A 5 -15.84 33.39 -56.59
N ILE A 6 -16.64 32.36 -56.22
CA ILE A 6 -17.20 31.22 -56.98
C ILE A 6 -16.17 30.08 -57.24
N ILE A 7 -16.36 29.00 -56.46
CA ILE A 7 -16.37 27.55 -56.80
C ILE A 7 -15.07 26.87 -57.25
N TYR A 8 -14.65 25.83 -56.51
CA TYR A 8 -14.55 24.38 -56.89
C TYR A 8 -14.36 23.59 -55.59
N SER A 9 -15.38 22.88 -55.06
CA SER A 9 -15.73 21.48 -55.37
C SER A 9 -14.55 20.51 -55.37
N LEU A 10 -14.26 19.92 -54.21
CA LEU A 10 -13.65 18.58 -54.16
C LEU A 10 -14.36 17.75 -53.09
N ILE A 11 -15.25 16.89 -53.60
CA ILE A 11 -15.91 15.82 -52.88
C ILE A 11 -14.86 14.75 -52.59
N ILE A 12 -14.56 14.51 -51.32
CA ILE A 12 -13.96 13.24 -50.88
C ILE A 12 -14.98 12.56 -49.98
N LEU A 13 -15.79 11.72 -50.61
CA LEU A 13 -16.59 10.68 -49.97
C LEU A 13 -15.61 9.66 -49.37
N PHE A 14 -15.29 9.81 -48.09
CA PHE A 14 -14.68 8.73 -47.31
C PHE A 14 -15.79 8.02 -46.55
N SER A 15 -16.41 7.05 -47.22
CA SER A 15 -17.32 6.08 -46.63
C SER A 15 -16.53 5.17 -45.70
N LEU A 16 -16.41 5.52 -44.42
CA LEU A 16 -16.04 4.55 -43.40
C LEU A 16 -17.26 3.68 -43.11
N SER A 17 -17.22 2.48 -43.67
CA SER A 17 -18.02 1.34 -43.25
C SER A 17 -17.83 1.14 -41.74
N LEU A 18 -18.90 1.38 -40.99
CA LEU A 18 -19.06 0.95 -39.61
C LEU A 18 -19.11 -0.59 -39.59
N PHE A 19 -17.97 -1.22 -39.35
CA PHE A 19 -17.92 -2.61 -38.89
C PHE A 19 -18.32 -2.61 -37.42
N SER A 20 -19.61 -2.80 -37.16
CA SER A 20 -20.13 -3.14 -35.84
C SER A 20 -19.88 -4.63 -35.59
N LEU A 21 -18.73 -4.97 -35.02
CA LEU A 21 -18.58 -6.27 -34.37
C LEU A 21 -19.31 -6.20 -33.02
N PRO A 22 -20.25 -7.12 -32.71
CA PRO A 22 -20.73 -7.26 -31.35
C PRO A 22 -19.56 -7.78 -30.52
N VAL A 23 -18.96 -6.89 -29.73
CA VAL A 23 -18.19 -7.31 -28.57
C VAL A 23 -19.19 -7.96 -27.64
N LEU A 24 -19.18 -9.29 -27.57
CA LEU A 24 -19.72 -10.01 -26.43
C LEU A 24 -18.93 -9.50 -25.22
N ALA A 25 -19.55 -8.59 -24.47
CA ALA A 25 -19.18 -8.35 -23.09
C ALA A 25 -19.49 -9.65 -22.36
N GLU A 26 -18.45 -10.45 -22.13
CA GLU A 26 -18.47 -11.46 -21.10
C GLU A 26 -18.60 -10.70 -19.78
N GLU A 27 -19.81 -10.64 -19.23
CA GLU A 27 -20.04 -10.31 -17.83
C GLU A 27 -19.46 -11.46 -17.01
N THR A 28 -18.12 -11.48 -16.89
CA THR A 28 -17.51 -12.03 -15.68
C THR A 28 -17.93 -11.09 -14.57
N ASP A 29 -18.98 -11.48 -13.86
CA ASP A 29 -19.35 -10.96 -12.54
C ASP A 29 -18.19 -11.33 -11.58
N GLY A 30 -17.08 -10.60 -11.75
CA GLY A 30 -15.87 -10.69 -10.96
C GLY A 30 -16.10 -9.94 -9.68
N ILE A 31 -16.58 -10.70 -8.68
CA ILE A 31 -16.62 -10.39 -7.25
C ILE A 31 -15.64 -9.27 -6.91
N SER A 32 -16.17 -8.18 -6.37
CA SER A 32 -15.47 -6.94 -6.02
C SER A 32 -14.19 -7.23 -5.24
N ASN A 33 -13.08 -7.31 -5.97
CA ASN A 33 -11.72 -7.40 -5.45
C ASN A 33 -11.36 -5.99 -5.00
N GLU A 34 -11.96 -5.54 -3.89
CA GLU A 34 -11.89 -4.16 -3.44
C GLU A 34 -10.45 -3.82 -3.06
N GLU A 35 -9.82 -3.05 -3.95
CA GLU A 35 -8.46 -2.58 -3.85
C GLU A 35 -8.39 -1.54 -2.72
N ILE A 36 -7.39 -1.64 -1.84
CA ILE A 36 -7.01 -0.55 -0.91
C ILE A 36 -6.92 0.73 -1.72
N SER A 37 -7.76 1.70 -1.39
CA SER A 37 -7.90 2.88 -2.23
C SER A 37 -6.59 3.66 -2.22
N VAL A 38 -6.30 4.33 -3.34
CA VAL A 38 -5.08 5.15 -3.44
C VAL A 38 -5.19 6.37 -2.49
N GLU A 39 -6.43 6.75 -2.15
CA GLU A 39 -6.80 7.73 -1.13
C GLU A 39 -6.41 7.29 0.30
N GLU A 40 -6.62 6.02 0.66
CA GLU A 40 -6.19 5.47 1.97
C GLU A 40 -4.67 5.54 2.16
N LEU A 41 -3.91 5.53 1.06
CA LEU A 41 -2.47 5.71 1.06
C LEU A 41 -2.03 7.18 0.94
N ASP A 42 -2.95 8.16 0.98
CA ASP A 42 -2.63 9.59 0.86
C ASP A 42 -1.81 9.92 -0.41
N ILE A 43 -2.12 9.22 -1.51
CA ILE A 43 -1.47 9.39 -2.81
C ILE A 43 -2.51 9.37 -3.95
N GLU A 44 -2.08 9.69 -5.16
CA GLU A 44 -2.92 9.62 -6.37
C GLU A 44 -2.46 8.49 -7.30
N GLU A 45 -3.36 8.03 -8.17
CA GLU A 45 -3.08 6.96 -9.12
C GLU A 45 -1.94 7.28 -10.11
N PRO A 46 -1.23 6.26 -10.64
CA PRO A 46 -0.12 6.48 -11.56
C PRO A 46 -0.60 7.00 -12.93
N GLY A 47 -0.31 8.28 -13.23
CA GLY A 47 -0.55 8.95 -14.51
C GLY A 47 0.50 10.01 -14.89
N ILE A 48 0.26 10.80 -15.93
CA ILE A 48 1.18 11.87 -16.39
C ILE A 48 1.41 12.94 -15.30
N VAL A 49 0.44 13.19 -14.42
CA VAL A 49 0.65 14.10 -13.28
C VAL A 49 1.62 13.50 -12.24
N SER A 50 1.72 12.17 -12.15
CA SER A 50 2.55 11.45 -11.17
C SER A 50 4.06 11.66 -11.38
N TRP A 51 4.53 11.77 -12.64
CA TRP A 51 5.96 12.02 -12.88
C TRP A 51 6.41 13.42 -12.46
N PHE A 52 5.55 14.44 -12.63
CA PHE A 52 5.80 15.77 -12.10
C PHE A 52 5.81 15.79 -10.57
N LYS A 53 4.87 15.10 -9.92
CA LYS A 53 4.85 15.00 -8.45
C LYS A 53 6.08 14.30 -7.89
N ASN A 54 6.61 13.28 -8.56
CA ASN A 54 7.88 12.66 -8.16
C ASN A 54 9.06 13.63 -8.21
N ALA A 55 9.12 14.50 -9.22
CA ALA A 55 10.13 15.54 -9.33
C ALA A 55 9.96 16.60 -8.23
N ILE A 56 8.72 17.03 -7.96
CA ILE A 56 8.39 17.98 -6.90
C ILE A 56 8.76 17.42 -5.53
N ASP A 57 8.36 16.19 -5.21
CA ASP A 57 8.70 15.56 -3.92
C ASP A 57 10.21 15.39 -3.77
N SER A 58 10.93 15.04 -4.84
CA SER A 58 12.40 14.96 -4.81
C SER A 58 13.05 16.31 -4.56
N PHE A 59 12.53 17.38 -5.16
CA PHE A 59 12.98 18.74 -4.89
C PHE A 59 12.62 19.22 -3.48
N GLN A 60 11.41 18.92 -3.01
CA GLN A 60 10.97 19.21 -1.65
C GLN A 60 11.86 18.51 -0.63
N LEU A 61 12.29 17.27 -0.85
CA LEU A 61 13.21 16.56 0.04
C LEU A 61 14.59 17.24 0.17
N LEU A 62 15.06 17.89 -0.90
CA LEU A 62 16.32 18.63 -0.89
C LEU A 62 16.21 19.93 -0.09
N ILE A 63 15.05 20.58 -0.10
CA ILE A 63 14.82 21.87 0.57
C ILE A 63 14.26 21.71 1.98
N THR A 64 13.53 20.63 2.26
CA THR A 64 12.89 20.38 3.54
C THR A 64 13.96 20.06 4.60
N ARG A 65 14.04 20.94 5.61
CA ARG A 65 14.95 20.81 6.76
C ARG A 65 14.30 20.09 7.94
N ASP A 66 12.99 20.18 8.08
CA ASP A 66 12.24 19.51 9.14
C ASP A 66 12.30 17.98 8.91
N PRO A 67 12.87 17.21 9.86
CA PRO A 67 13.09 15.79 9.67
C PRO A 67 11.78 15.00 9.59
N ILE A 68 10.76 15.36 10.37
CA ILE A 68 9.45 14.70 10.34
C ILE A 68 8.78 14.92 8.99
N LYS A 69 8.75 16.16 8.51
CA LYS A 69 8.20 16.49 7.19
C LYS A 69 8.96 15.78 6.07
N LYS A 70 10.28 15.63 6.21
CA LYS A 70 11.10 14.88 5.25
C LYS A 70 10.72 13.40 5.23
N SER A 71 10.46 12.81 6.39
CA SER A 71 9.97 11.44 6.52
C SER A 71 8.55 11.26 5.96
N GLU A 72 7.66 12.25 6.09
CA GLU A 72 6.34 12.22 5.43
C GLU A 72 6.46 12.18 3.90
N ILE A 73 7.39 12.93 3.32
CA ILE A 73 7.63 12.89 1.87
C ILE A 73 8.18 11.52 1.43
N GLU A 74 9.10 10.93 2.21
CA GLU A 74 9.59 9.57 1.95
C GLU A 74 8.50 8.51 2.12
N LEU A 75 7.58 8.67 3.08
CA LEU A 75 6.44 7.77 3.25
C LEU A 75 5.55 7.79 1.99
N ARG A 76 5.22 8.99 1.48
CA ARG A 76 4.48 9.12 0.21
C ARG A 76 5.21 8.45 -0.97
N LYS A 77 6.55 8.45 -1.00
CA LYS A 77 7.32 7.72 -2.02
C LYS A 77 7.19 6.20 -1.87
N ALA A 78 7.23 5.68 -0.65
CA ALA A 78 7.04 4.26 -0.35
C ALA A 78 5.63 3.81 -0.78
N ASN A 79 4.59 4.58 -0.41
CA ASN A 79 3.21 4.34 -0.80
C ASN A 79 3.07 4.23 -2.33
N ARG A 80 3.74 5.13 -3.08
CA ARG A 80 3.74 5.10 -4.56
C ARG A 80 4.43 3.87 -5.14
N GLN A 81 5.47 3.35 -4.48
CA GLN A 81 6.10 2.10 -4.92
C GLN A 81 5.10 0.94 -4.85
N LEU A 82 4.33 0.82 -3.78
CA LEU A 82 3.33 -0.25 -3.64
C LEU A 82 2.15 -0.11 -4.60
N VAL A 83 1.69 1.12 -4.87
CA VAL A 83 0.68 1.35 -5.93
C VAL A 83 1.23 0.96 -7.30
N LYS A 84 2.50 1.26 -7.56
CA LYS A 84 3.17 0.82 -8.80
C LYS A 84 3.28 -0.71 -8.87
N ALA A 85 3.59 -1.38 -7.76
CA ALA A 85 3.62 -2.84 -7.68
C ALA A 85 2.25 -3.45 -8.03
N ARG A 86 1.17 -2.93 -7.42
CA ARG A 86 -0.21 -3.32 -7.76
C ARG A 86 -0.52 -3.13 -9.24
N LYS A 87 -0.20 -1.96 -9.77
CA LYS A 87 -0.46 -1.65 -11.17
C LYS A 87 0.26 -2.62 -12.12
N ILE A 88 1.53 -2.94 -11.87
CA ILE A 88 2.24 -3.87 -12.77
C ILE A 88 1.71 -5.31 -12.70
N VAL A 89 1.29 -5.77 -11.52
CA VAL A 89 0.68 -7.09 -11.34
C VAL A 89 -0.70 -7.14 -11.98
N LYS A 90 -1.49 -6.07 -11.84
CA LYS A 90 -2.82 -5.95 -12.46
C LYS A 90 -2.75 -5.87 -13.99
N ASP A 91 -1.86 -5.03 -14.51
CA ASP A 91 -1.76 -4.78 -15.95
C ASP A 91 -1.07 -5.95 -16.69
N ASN A 92 -0.11 -6.64 -16.05
CA ASN A 92 0.71 -7.67 -16.69
C ASN A 92 1.10 -8.81 -15.73
N PRO A 93 0.14 -9.61 -15.22
CA PRO A 93 0.41 -10.63 -14.20
C PRO A 93 1.36 -11.75 -14.67
N ASN A 94 1.43 -11.99 -15.98
CA ASN A 94 2.25 -13.05 -16.58
C ASN A 94 3.52 -12.55 -17.26
N ASP A 95 3.92 -11.28 -17.06
CA ASP A 95 5.15 -10.74 -17.63
C ASP A 95 6.38 -11.53 -17.16
N GLU A 96 7.19 -12.03 -18.09
CA GLU A 96 8.43 -12.76 -17.79
C GLU A 96 9.35 -11.96 -16.86
N LYS A 97 9.35 -10.63 -16.98
CA LYS A 97 10.15 -9.68 -16.17
C LYS A 97 9.42 -9.17 -14.93
N LEU A 98 8.27 -9.74 -14.56
CA LEU A 98 7.50 -9.30 -13.41
C LEU A 98 8.33 -9.34 -12.12
N GLN A 99 9.08 -10.43 -11.92
CA GLN A 99 9.95 -10.62 -10.77
C GLN A 99 10.99 -9.49 -10.66
N ASP A 100 11.76 -9.24 -11.72
CA ASP A 100 12.73 -8.14 -11.79
C ASP A 100 12.10 -6.76 -11.54
N LYS A 101 10.89 -6.54 -12.07
CA LYS A 101 10.17 -5.27 -11.89
C LYS A 101 9.73 -5.09 -10.44
N LEU A 102 9.20 -6.14 -9.81
CA LEU A 102 8.81 -6.13 -8.40
C LEU A 102 10.03 -5.98 -7.49
N GLY A 103 11.13 -6.68 -7.76
CA GLY A 103 12.39 -6.51 -7.02
C GLY A 103 12.88 -5.06 -7.05
N LYS A 104 12.90 -4.39 -8.21
CA LYS A 104 13.30 -2.97 -8.31
C LYS A 104 12.34 -2.01 -7.59
N ILE A 105 11.07 -2.38 -7.45
CA ILE A 105 10.09 -1.59 -6.70
C ILE A 105 10.31 -1.78 -5.21
N ASP A 106 10.54 -3.03 -4.80
CA ASP A 106 10.86 -3.40 -3.42
C ASP A 106 12.16 -2.73 -2.93
N ASP A 107 13.22 -2.73 -3.72
CA ASP A 107 14.48 -2.04 -3.39
C ASP A 107 14.26 -0.55 -3.07
N LYS A 108 13.42 0.12 -3.87
CA LYS A 108 13.10 1.53 -3.68
C LYS A 108 12.19 1.76 -2.48
N TYR A 109 11.29 0.82 -2.23
CA TYR A 109 10.44 0.83 -1.05
C TYR A 109 11.31 0.69 0.22
N LYS A 110 12.19 -0.32 0.27
CA LYS A 110 13.20 -0.55 1.33
C LYS A 110 13.98 0.72 1.62
N GLU A 111 14.57 1.30 0.59
CA GLU A 111 15.39 2.51 0.73
C GLU A 111 14.60 3.71 1.32
N SER A 112 13.34 3.89 0.93
CA SER A 112 12.48 4.93 1.52
C SER A 112 12.10 4.62 2.97
N ILE A 113 11.80 3.37 3.30
CA ILE A 113 11.50 2.94 4.68
C ILE A 113 12.72 3.10 5.59
N GLU A 114 13.90 2.66 5.16
CA GLU A 114 15.15 2.83 5.92
C GLU A 114 15.45 4.31 6.19
N ARG A 115 15.28 5.17 5.18
CA ARG A 115 15.45 6.63 5.35
C ARG A 115 14.47 7.24 6.34
N ILE A 116 13.24 6.73 6.42
CA ILE A 116 12.25 7.15 7.41
C ILE A 116 12.73 6.70 8.79
N ASN A 117 13.03 5.42 8.95
CA ASN A 117 13.40 4.80 10.21
C ASN A 117 14.61 5.50 10.84
N ASN A 118 15.71 5.63 10.08
CA ASN A 118 16.93 6.28 10.59
C ASN A 118 16.66 7.71 11.05
N ARG A 119 15.91 8.49 10.27
CA ARG A 119 15.64 9.90 10.58
C ARG A 119 14.70 10.08 11.76
N VAL A 120 13.69 9.23 11.86
CA VAL A 120 12.70 9.28 12.95
C VAL A 120 13.35 8.79 14.23
N GLU A 121 14.21 7.78 14.16
CA GLU A 121 15.01 7.30 15.29
C GLU A 121 15.95 8.39 15.82
N GLU A 122 16.77 9.00 14.95
CA GLU A 122 17.62 10.15 15.32
C GLU A 122 16.79 11.29 15.95
N PHE A 123 15.68 11.67 15.31
CA PHE A 123 14.83 12.75 15.82
C PHE A 123 14.17 12.41 17.17
N SER A 124 13.75 11.15 17.36
CA SER A 124 13.10 10.69 18.59
C SER A 124 14.03 10.68 19.79
N GLN A 125 15.32 10.41 19.59
CA GLN A 125 16.33 10.47 20.64
C GLN A 125 16.52 11.90 21.15
N GLU A 126 16.48 12.89 20.26
CA GLU A 126 16.64 14.31 20.59
C GLU A 126 15.33 14.95 21.08
N ASN A 127 14.17 14.47 20.60
CA ASN A 127 12.87 15.11 20.77
C ASN A 127 11.74 14.09 21.09
N PRO A 128 11.86 13.28 22.17
CA PRO A 128 10.96 12.15 22.42
C PRO A 128 9.50 12.54 22.66
N GLU A 129 9.25 13.73 23.22
CA GLU A 129 7.92 14.21 23.58
C GLU A 129 7.30 15.15 22.52
N GLU A 130 7.93 15.29 21.35
CA GLU A 130 7.46 16.20 20.30
C GLU A 130 6.11 15.74 19.73
N PRO A 131 5.04 16.56 19.80
CA PRO A 131 3.72 16.18 19.30
C PRO A 131 3.71 15.80 17.81
N LYS A 132 4.54 16.44 16.99
CA LYS A 132 4.67 16.08 15.56
C LYS A 132 5.24 14.68 15.36
N LEU A 133 6.20 14.27 16.19
CA LEU A 133 6.78 12.93 16.14
C LEU A 133 5.70 11.89 16.46
N LYS A 134 4.94 12.09 17.54
CA LYS A 134 3.85 11.20 17.92
C LYS A 134 2.80 11.07 16.81
N SER A 135 2.35 12.21 16.25
CA SER A 135 1.41 12.23 15.13
C SER A 135 1.95 11.47 13.91
N PHE A 136 3.23 11.69 13.58
CA PHE A 136 3.89 10.99 12.49
C PHE A 136 3.98 9.49 12.73
N LEU A 137 4.39 9.05 13.93
CA LEU A 137 4.49 7.62 14.28
C LEU A 137 3.14 6.93 14.17
N ASN A 138 2.06 7.58 14.64
CA ASN A 138 0.70 7.05 14.48
C ASN A 138 0.33 6.84 13.00
N LYS A 139 0.57 7.87 12.17
CA LYS A 139 0.35 7.78 10.71
C LYS A 139 1.21 6.68 10.09
N TYR A 140 2.47 6.60 10.50
CA TYR A 140 3.44 5.66 9.98
C TYR A 140 3.01 4.21 10.28
N THR A 141 2.63 3.90 11.53
CA THR A 141 2.11 2.58 11.91
C THR A 141 0.91 2.17 11.07
N HIS A 142 -0.08 3.05 10.94
CA HIS A 142 -1.27 2.77 10.14
C HIS A 142 -0.92 2.49 8.67
N GLN A 143 -0.04 3.30 8.07
CA GLN A 143 0.41 3.10 6.69
C GLN A 143 1.22 1.81 6.54
N GLN A 144 2.03 1.41 7.53
CA GLN A 144 2.74 0.13 7.49
C GLN A 144 1.80 -1.08 7.53
N LEU A 145 0.70 -1.02 8.29
CA LEU A 145 -0.33 -2.07 8.25
C LEU A 145 -0.99 -2.14 6.86
N LEU A 146 -1.36 -1.00 6.28
CA LEU A 146 -1.89 -0.95 4.90
C LEU A 146 -0.87 -1.49 3.87
N HIS A 147 0.43 -1.21 4.05
CA HIS A 147 1.47 -1.75 3.20
C HIS A 147 1.51 -3.29 3.23
N GLN A 148 1.37 -3.86 4.42
CA GLN A 148 1.34 -5.31 4.60
C GLN A 148 0.10 -5.92 3.95
N GLU A 149 -1.08 -5.28 4.06
CA GLU A 149 -2.28 -5.73 3.35
C GLU A 149 -2.10 -5.72 1.83
N ILE A 150 -1.46 -4.67 1.29
CA ILE A 150 -1.17 -4.59 -0.15
C ILE A 150 -0.22 -5.72 -0.55
N LEU A 151 0.82 -5.98 0.23
CA LEU A 151 1.79 -7.04 -0.06
C LEU A 151 1.16 -8.43 0.02
N MET A 152 0.27 -8.70 0.98
CA MET A 152 -0.51 -9.96 1.01
C MET A 152 -1.41 -10.09 -0.22
N LYS A 153 -2.13 -9.03 -0.61
CA LYS A 153 -2.95 -9.03 -1.84
C LYS A 153 -2.10 -9.21 -3.11
N LEU A 154 -0.87 -8.71 -3.11
CA LEU A 154 0.07 -8.92 -4.22
C LEU A 154 0.54 -10.37 -4.27
N GLU A 155 0.87 -10.96 -3.13
CA GLU A 155 1.26 -12.36 -2.98
C GLU A 155 0.21 -13.31 -3.59
N GLU A 156 -1.08 -13.06 -3.34
CA GLU A 156 -2.18 -13.85 -3.92
C GLU A 156 -2.35 -13.70 -5.45
N LYS A 157 -1.85 -12.61 -6.04
CA LYS A 157 -2.11 -12.23 -7.45
C LYS A 157 -0.91 -12.46 -8.37
N VAL A 158 0.28 -12.70 -7.82
CA VAL A 158 1.46 -12.99 -8.62
C VAL A 158 1.55 -14.48 -8.94
N PRO A 159 2.19 -14.86 -10.06
CA PRO A 159 2.46 -16.27 -10.35
C PRO A 159 3.32 -16.92 -9.26
N GLU A 160 3.17 -18.23 -9.08
CA GLU A 160 3.87 -19.02 -8.05
C GLU A 160 5.40 -18.80 -8.05
N ARG A 161 6.02 -18.65 -9.23
CA ARG A 161 7.46 -18.35 -9.37
C ARG A 161 7.92 -17.04 -8.72
N VAL A 162 7.01 -16.08 -8.50
CA VAL A 162 7.29 -14.75 -7.92
C VAL A 162 6.71 -14.65 -6.50
N MET A 163 5.69 -15.44 -6.19
CA MET A 163 4.98 -15.44 -4.91
C MET A 163 5.92 -15.57 -3.71
N GLU A 164 6.87 -16.49 -3.76
CA GLU A 164 7.80 -16.72 -2.64
C GLU A 164 8.64 -15.48 -2.33
N GLN A 165 9.19 -14.82 -3.36
CA GLN A 165 9.97 -13.60 -3.16
C GLN A 165 9.12 -12.46 -2.56
N VAL A 166 7.86 -12.33 -2.98
CA VAL A 166 6.94 -11.32 -2.41
C VAL A 166 6.68 -11.62 -0.94
N ARG A 167 6.45 -12.90 -0.60
CA ARG A 167 6.23 -13.36 0.78
C ARG A 167 7.46 -13.10 1.67
N GLU A 168 8.65 -13.47 1.21
CA GLU A 168 9.91 -13.27 1.95
C GLU A 168 10.14 -11.77 2.22
N ASN A 169 10.04 -10.93 1.19
CA ASN A 169 10.17 -9.48 1.34
C ASN A 169 9.14 -8.92 2.31
N ARG A 170 7.88 -9.35 2.21
CA ARG A 170 6.79 -8.92 3.09
C ARG A 170 7.07 -9.26 4.56
N GLN A 171 7.52 -10.48 4.84
CA GLN A 171 7.88 -10.93 6.18
C GLN A 171 9.08 -10.14 6.74
N GLU A 172 10.10 -9.90 5.92
CA GLU A 172 11.25 -9.05 6.28
C GLU A 172 10.78 -7.65 6.67
N HIS A 173 9.91 -7.03 5.86
CA HIS A 173 9.34 -5.71 6.16
C HIS A 173 8.55 -5.70 7.46
N LEU A 174 7.76 -6.74 7.71
CA LEU A 174 6.93 -6.86 8.91
C LEU A 174 7.78 -6.99 10.17
N GLN A 175 8.83 -7.82 10.11
CA GLN A 175 9.78 -7.96 11.20
C GLN A 175 10.49 -6.64 11.49
N ASN A 176 11.06 -6.00 10.45
CA ASN A 176 11.76 -4.72 10.58
C ASN A 176 10.84 -3.64 11.15
N PHE A 177 9.58 -3.59 10.72
CA PHE A 177 8.57 -2.69 11.25
C PHE A 177 8.35 -2.92 12.76
N GLY A 178 8.14 -4.17 13.17
CA GLY A 178 7.98 -4.51 14.59
C GLY A 178 9.16 -4.07 15.44
N GLU A 179 10.39 -4.35 14.98
CA GLU A 179 11.62 -3.95 15.66
C GLU A 179 11.75 -2.44 15.80
N VAL A 180 11.50 -1.70 14.72
CA VAL A 180 11.62 -0.24 14.72
C VAL A 180 10.56 0.39 15.62
N MET A 181 9.29 -0.01 15.51
CA MET A 181 8.23 0.56 16.34
C MET A 181 8.42 0.23 17.82
N ASN A 182 9.00 -0.93 18.14
CA ASN A 182 9.37 -1.28 19.51
C ASN A 182 10.41 -0.32 20.11
N ARG A 183 11.32 0.24 19.29
CA ARG A 183 12.30 1.26 19.71
C ARG A 183 11.69 2.66 19.78
N LEU A 184 10.81 3.00 18.83
CA LEU A 184 10.31 4.37 18.64
C LEU A 184 9.08 4.72 19.49
N GLN A 185 8.28 3.74 19.89
CA GLN A 185 7.05 3.95 20.66
C GLN A 185 7.07 3.20 21.98
N ASN A 186 6.41 3.78 22.98
CA ASN A 186 6.17 3.07 24.22
C ASN A 186 5.22 1.87 24.01
N LYS A 187 5.25 0.94 24.97
CA LYS A 187 4.52 -0.34 24.90
C LYS A 187 3.04 -0.15 24.59
N GLU A 188 2.38 0.74 25.32
CA GLU A 188 0.92 0.91 25.23
C GLU A 188 0.50 1.62 23.95
N GLU A 189 1.26 2.60 23.46
CA GLU A 189 0.95 3.30 22.21
C GLU A 189 1.01 2.37 21.00
N PHE A 190 2.07 1.56 20.89
CA PHE A 190 2.18 0.62 19.78
C PHE A 190 1.09 -0.47 19.88
N LYS A 191 0.83 -0.97 21.09
CA LYS A 191 -0.22 -1.97 21.34
C LYS A 191 -1.59 -1.45 20.92
N GLU A 192 -1.94 -0.23 21.33
CA GLU A 192 -3.21 0.43 21.01
C GLU A 192 -3.39 0.60 19.50
N GLN A 193 -2.33 0.96 18.77
CA GLN A 193 -2.41 1.13 17.31
C GLN A 193 -2.66 -0.17 16.56
N LEU A 194 -1.97 -1.26 16.95
CA LEU A 194 -2.26 -2.58 16.40
C LEU A 194 -3.70 -3.00 16.72
N ARG A 195 -4.17 -2.71 17.94
CA ARG A 195 -5.54 -3.03 18.36
C ARG A 195 -6.59 -2.27 17.54
N GLN A 196 -6.38 -0.99 17.29
CA GLN A 196 -7.32 -0.14 16.54
C GLN A 196 -7.61 -0.70 15.15
N GLY A 197 -6.61 -1.30 14.52
CA GLY A 197 -6.79 -1.90 13.21
C GLY A 197 -7.89 -2.97 13.15
N ILE A 198 -7.85 -3.94 14.07
CA ILE A 198 -8.83 -5.04 14.08
C ILE A 198 -10.20 -4.64 14.68
N GLU A 199 -10.26 -3.52 15.39
CA GLU A 199 -11.45 -3.04 16.10
C GLU A 199 -12.27 -2.02 15.33
N ASN A 200 -11.69 -1.39 14.31
CA ASN A 200 -12.36 -0.33 13.57
C ASN A 200 -13.56 -0.89 12.79
N LYS A 201 -14.78 -0.78 13.35
CA LYS A 201 -16.00 -1.30 12.72
C LYS A 201 -16.44 -0.55 11.47
N GLU A 202 -15.87 0.63 11.23
CA GLU A 202 -16.10 1.38 9.98
C GLU A 202 -15.29 0.77 8.83
N GLU A 203 -14.19 0.04 9.14
CA GLU A 203 -13.46 -0.74 8.15
C GLU A 203 -14.23 -2.00 7.77
N LYS A 204 -14.10 -2.39 6.50
CA LYS A 204 -14.72 -3.61 5.98
C LYS A 204 -14.11 -4.83 6.65
N ILE A 205 -14.91 -5.89 6.75
CA ILE A 205 -14.53 -7.10 7.47
C ILE A 205 -13.26 -7.74 6.89
N GLU A 206 -13.06 -7.66 5.58
CA GLU A 206 -11.88 -8.17 4.88
C GLU A 206 -10.60 -7.48 5.32
N HIS A 207 -10.63 -6.15 5.51
CA HIS A 207 -9.48 -5.39 6.01
C HIS A 207 -9.15 -5.78 7.44
N ARG A 208 -10.17 -5.85 8.31
CA ARG A 208 -10.00 -6.28 9.71
C ARG A 208 -9.42 -7.70 9.80
N VAL A 209 -9.88 -8.62 8.94
CA VAL A 209 -9.33 -9.99 8.85
C VAL A 209 -7.86 -9.96 8.42
N MET A 210 -7.51 -9.21 7.39
CA MET A 210 -6.10 -9.08 6.96
C MET A 210 -5.22 -8.46 8.05
N GLN A 211 -5.70 -7.43 8.75
CA GLN A 211 -4.94 -6.82 9.84
C GLN A 211 -4.76 -7.77 11.02
N MET A 212 -5.75 -8.60 11.32
CA MET A 212 -5.60 -9.68 12.29
C MET A 212 -4.51 -10.67 11.85
N GLU A 213 -4.48 -11.06 10.57
CA GLU A 213 -3.41 -11.92 10.03
C GLU A 213 -2.02 -11.26 10.15
N ILE A 214 -1.91 -9.97 9.83
CA ILE A 214 -0.66 -9.20 9.98
C ILE A 214 -0.21 -9.19 11.44
N ILE A 215 -1.13 -8.95 12.38
CA ILE A 215 -0.81 -8.95 13.81
C ILE A 215 -0.41 -10.35 14.28
N ASP A 216 -1.09 -11.40 13.80
CA ASP A 216 -0.74 -12.79 14.06
C ASP A 216 0.71 -13.07 13.64
N GLU A 217 1.06 -12.75 12.40
CA GLU A 217 2.40 -12.95 11.84
C GLU A 217 3.47 -12.09 12.51
N LEU A 218 3.13 -10.85 12.91
CA LEU A 218 4.02 -9.99 13.67
C LEU A 218 4.37 -10.64 15.01
N GLY A 219 3.41 -11.31 15.66
CA GLY A 219 3.65 -12.07 16.89
C GLY A 219 4.50 -13.32 16.72
N GLU A 220 4.65 -13.83 15.51
CA GLU A 220 5.46 -15.02 15.21
C GLU A 220 6.90 -14.65 14.84
N THR A 221 7.08 -13.55 14.11
CA THR A 221 8.35 -13.17 13.48
C THR A 221 9.14 -12.11 14.27
N ALA A 222 8.46 -11.23 15.03
CA ALA A 222 9.12 -10.10 15.69
C ALA A 222 9.95 -10.49 16.93
N VAL A 223 10.60 -9.51 17.53
CA VAL A 223 11.37 -9.64 18.80
C VAL A 223 10.46 -9.95 20.00
N PRO A 224 10.96 -10.57 21.09
CA PRO A 224 10.15 -11.05 22.21
C PRO A 224 9.18 -10.02 22.79
N GLU A 225 9.58 -8.76 22.90
CA GLU A 225 8.77 -7.67 23.43
C GLU A 225 7.55 -7.38 22.55
N VAL A 226 7.70 -7.48 21.23
CA VAL A 226 6.59 -7.32 20.28
C VAL A 226 5.68 -8.54 20.34
N ARG A 227 6.24 -9.76 20.46
CA ARG A 227 5.45 -10.99 20.63
C ARG A 227 4.58 -10.92 21.89
N GLU A 228 5.15 -10.45 22.99
CA GLU A 228 4.41 -10.25 24.24
C GLU A 228 3.22 -9.30 24.04
N ARG A 229 3.44 -8.15 23.39
CA ARG A 229 2.37 -7.19 23.07
C ARG A 229 1.28 -7.82 22.20
N VAL A 230 1.65 -8.58 21.17
CA VAL A 230 0.68 -9.28 20.32
C VAL A 230 -0.11 -10.32 21.12
N MET A 231 0.54 -11.06 22.02
CA MET A 231 -0.15 -12.00 22.91
C MET A 231 -1.12 -11.30 23.85
N GLU A 232 -0.75 -10.14 24.42
CA GLU A 232 -1.65 -9.33 25.23
C GLU A 232 -2.88 -8.89 24.43
N ILE A 233 -2.70 -8.36 23.20
CA ILE A 233 -3.82 -7.96 22.34
C ILE A 233 -4.74 -9.17 22.10
N LYS A 234 -4.17 -10.33 21.76
CA LYS A 234 -4.94 -11.57 21.52
C LYS A 234 -5.76 -11.99 22.75
N GLN A 235 -5.19 -11.84 23.94
CA GLN A 235 -5.88 -12.15 25.20
C GLN A 235 -6.97 -11.12 25.50
N GLU A 236 -6.64 -9.83 25.44
CA GLU A 236 -7.55 -8.72 25.72
C GLU A 236 -8.72 -8.64 24.73
N ARG A 237 -8.52 -9.12 23.49
CA ARG A 237 -9.47 -9.06 22.38
C ARG A 237 -9.77 -10.42 21.76
N ASN A 238 -9.76 -11.46 22.59
CA ASN A 238 -10.02 -12.83 22.17
C ASN A 238 -11.34 -12.97 21.38
N GLU A 239 -12.42 -12.30 21.81
CA GLU A 239 -13.71 -12.33 21.09
C GLU A 239 -13.60 -11.77 19.67
N VAL A 240 -12.88 -10.65 19.49
CA VAL A 240 -12.66 -10.04 18.17
C VAL A 240 -11.83 -10.97 17.28
N PHE A 241 -10.76 -11.57 17.82
CA PHE A 241 -9.95 -12.54 17.08
C PHE A 241 -10.75 -13.79 16.69
N GLN A 242 -11.61 -14.28 17.57
CA GLN A 242 -12.47 -15.42 17.25
C GLN A 242 -13.47 -15.07 16.14
N GLU A 243 -14.13 -13.92 16.22
CA GLU A 243 -15.03 -13.41 15.18
C GLU A 243 -14.30 -13.32 13.83
N LEU A 244 -13.13 -12.66 13.80
CA LEU A 244 -12.36 -12.46 12.57
C LEU A 244 -11.82 -13.78 11.99
N ARG A 245 -11.41 -14.75 12.83
CA ARG A 245 -11.01 -16.09 12.36
C ARG A 245 -12.18 -16.86 11.76
N SER A 246 -13.38 -16.76 12.35
CA SER A 246 -14.58 -17.34 11.75
C SER A 246 -14.88 -16.70 10.39
N LYS A 247 -14.77 -15.38 10.28
CA LYS A 247 -14.94 -14.67 9.00
C LYS A 247 -13.89 -15.01 7.97
N GLN A 248 -12.64 -15.17 8.37
CA GLN A 248 -11.56 -15.64 7.52
C GLN A 248 -11.87 -17.02 6.92
N GLN A 249 -12.40 -17.96 7.71
CA GLN A 249 -12.82 -19.27 7.23
C GLN A 249 -14.00 -19.19 6.26
N GLU A 250 -15.00 -18.35 6.55
CA GLU A 250 -16.12 -18.08 5.64
C GLU A 250 -15.62 -17.57 4.28
N ILE A 251 -14.70 -16.59 4.28
CA ILE A 251 -14.09 -16.00 3.07
C ILE A 251 -13.28 -17.04 2.30
N ARG A 252 -12.54 -17.92 2.98
CA ARG A 252 -11.74 -18.97 2.32
C ARG A 252 -12.60 -20.06 1.69
N ASN A 253 -13.76 -20.37 2.28
CA ASN A 253 -14.67 -21.40 1.76
C ASN A 253 -15.50 -20.92 0.56
N THR A 254 -15.56 -19.61 0.29
CA THR A 254 -16.25 -19.03 -0.86
C THR A 254 -15.33 -18.78 -2.07
N LYS A 255 -14.01 -18.91 -1.90
CA LYS A 255 -13.01 -18.88 -2.99
C LYS A 255 -12.82 -20.27 -3.61
#